data_AF-A0A4D8Q6L6-F1
#
_entry.id   AF-A0A4D8Q6L6-F1
#
_cell.length_a   1.000
_cell.length_b   1.000
_cell.length_c   1.000
_cell.angle_alpha   90.00
_cell.angle_beta   90.00
_cell.angle_gamma   90.00
#
_symmetry.space_group_name_H-M   'P 1'
#
loop_
_entity.id
_entity.type
_entity.pdbx_description
1 polymer ?
#
loop_
_entity_poly.entity_id
_entity_poly.type
_entity_poly.pdbx_seq_one_letter_code
_entity_poly.pdbx_strand_id
1 'polypeptide(L)'
;MQTTKTPYELLVRWDQSGALQGAHVQYRYVIRDGADVIGETLGPAEPLALEAADGFPLGDLLSQVQIDALTAMAAAAAERDAALARVAELEALLDASQAAAMAE
;
A
#
# COMPACT_ATOMS: atom_id res chain seq x y z
N MET A 1 11.48 -18.04 -30.66
CA MET A 1 10.49 -18.01 -29.55
C MET A 1 10.88 -17.07 -28.42
N GLN A 2 10.01 -16.11 -28.11
CA GLN A 2 10.11 -15.15 -26.99
C GLN A 2 8.80 -15.17 -26.20
N THR A 3 8.87 -15.15 -24.87
CA THR A 3 7.72 -14.98 -23.99
C THR A 3 7.77 -13.62 -23.31
N THR A 4 6.70 -12.85 -23.41
CA THR A 4 6.57 -11.54 -22.74
C THR A 4 5.54 -11.64 -21.61
N LYS A 5 5.92 -11.22 -20.40
CA LYS A 5 5.03 -11.08 -19.23
C LYS A 5 4.54 -9.64 -19.18
N THR A 6 3.23 -9.42 -19.16
CA THR A 6 2.64 -8.09 -19.00
C THR A 6 1.53 -8.11 -17.95
N PRO A 7 1.35 -7.04 -17.16
CA PRO A 7 0.18 -6.89 -16.29
C PRO A 7 -1.12 -7.08 -17.10
N TYR A 8 -2.08 -7.79 -16.54
CA TYR A 8 -3.37 -8.04 -17.20
C TYR A 8 -4.55 -7.57 -16.35
N GLU A 9 -4.59 -7.97 -15.08
CA GLU A 9 -5.69 -7.64 -14.18
C GLU A 9 -5.16 -7.26 -12.80
N LEU A 10 -5.75 -6.22 -12.21
CA LEU A 10 -5.71 -5.94 -10.78
C LEU A 10 -7.12 -6.22 -10.23
N LEU A 11 -7.23 -7.17 -9.31
CA LEU A 11 -8.51 -7.52 -8.69
C LEU A 11 -8.46 -7.19 -7.20
N VAL A 12 -9.37 -6.30 -6.77
CA VAL A 12 -9.65 -6.01 -5.36
C VAL A 12 -10.96 -6.70 -5.00
N ARG A 13 -10.95 -7.52 -3.96
CA ARG A 13 -12.10 -8.31 -3.53
C ARG A 13 -12.58 -7.86 -2.15
N TRP A 14 -13.88 -7.64 -2.05
CA TRP A 14 -14.58 -7.48 -0.78
C TRP A 14 -15.33 -8.77 -0.43
N ASP A 15 -15.49 -9.04 0.86
CA ASP A 15 -16.35 -10.11 1.33
C ASP A 15 -17.82 -9.68 1.38
N GLN A 16 -18.70 -10.58 1.83
CA GLN A 16 -20.14 -10.32 1.90
C GLN A 16 -20.52 -9.23 2.93
N SER A 17 -19.62 -8.89 3.85
CA SER A 17 -19.80 -7.79 4.80
C SER A 17 -19.40 -6.44 4.20
N GLY A 18 -18.79 -6.42 3.02
CA GLY A 18 -18.19 -5.23 2.43
C GLY A 18 -16.81 -4.90 3.00
N ALA A 19 -16.19 -5.82 3.75
CA ALA A 19 -14.81 -5.67 4.21
C ALA A 19 -13.83 -6.12 3.12
N LEU A 20 -12.64 -5.50 3.08
CA LEU A 20 -11.60 -5.89 2.14
C LEU A 20 -11.13 -7.32 2.46
N GLN A 21 -11.31 -8.24 1.51
CA GLN A 21 -10.88 -9.63 1.62
C GLN A 21 -9.48 -9.86 1.02
N GLY A 22 -9.06 -9.02 0.07
CA GLY A 22 -7.70 -9.04 -0.48
C GLY A 22 -7.58 -8.38 -1.85
N ALA A 23 -6.34 -8.25 -2.33
CA ALA A 23 -6.02 -7.76 -3.67
C ALA A 23 -4.90 -8.60 -4.31
N HIS A 24 -4.99 -8.83 -5.62
CA HIS A 24 -3.95 -9.54 -6.38
C HIS A 24 -3.81 -8.99 -7.80
N VAL A 25 -2.66 -9.26 -8.41
CA VAL A 25 -2.40 -9.02 -9.83
C VAL A 25 -2.35 -10.36 -10.57
N GLN A 26 -2.91 -10.41 -11.77
CA GLN A 26 -2.65 -11.47 -12.74
C GLN A 26 -1.88 -10.93 -13.93
N TYR A 27 -0.99 -11.77 -14.47
CA TYR A 27 -0.16 -11.45 -15.62
C TYR A 27 -0.55 -12.31 -16.82
N ARG A 28 -0.44 -11.71 -18.00
CA ARG A 28 -0.56 -12.40 -19.28
C ARG A 28 0.82 -12.72 -19.83
N TYR A 29 0.96 -13.94 -20.33
CA TYR A 29 2.16 -14.44 -20.98
C TYR A 29 1.86 -14.63 -22.46
N VAL A 30 2.46 -13.82 -23.31
CA VAL A 30 2.33 -13.93 -24.77
C VAL A 30 3.60 -14.56 -25.34
N ILE A 31 3.44 -15.68 -26.05
CA ILE A 31 4.51 -16.43 -26.69
C ILE A 31 4.51 -16.09 -28.17
N ARG A 32 5.62 -15.56 -28.66
CA ARG A 32 5.82 -15.17 -30.06
C ARG A 32 6.93 -15.97 -30.71
N ASP A 33 6.78 -16.24 -32.00
CA ASP A 33 7.87 -16.67 -32.86
C ASP A 33 8.01 -15.69 -34.03
N GLY A 34 9.08 -14.89 -33.99
CA GLY A 34 9.16 -13.70 -34.83
C GLY A 34 8.02 -12.71 -34.54
N ALA A 35 7.24 -12.36 -35.56
CA ALA A 35 6.09 -11.46 -35.44
C ALA A 35 4.81 -12.19 -34.98
N ASP A 36 4.75 -13.50 -35.17
CA ASP A 36 3.52 -14.27 -34.98
C ASP A 36 3.29 -14.62 -33.52
N VAL A 37 2.04 -14.48 -33.05
CA VAL A 37 1.61 -14.97 -31.74
C VAL A 37 1.24 -16.42 -31.88
N ILE A 38 1.93 -17.29 -31.15
CA ILE A 38 1.73 -18.75 -31.22
C ILE A 38 1.12 -19.32 -29.92
N GLY A 39 1.01 -18.49 -28.88
CA GLY A 39 0.38 -18.89 -27.64
C GLY A 39 0.14 -17.71 -26.71
N GLU A 40 -0.91 -17.82 -25.90
CA GLU A 40 -1.25 -16.88 -24.86
C GLU A 40 -1.79 -17.66 -23.66
N THR A 41 -1.34 -17.31 -22.46
CA THR A 41 -1.86 -17.89 -21.22
C THR A 41 -1.88 -16.84 -20.10
N LEU A 42 -2.73 -17.05 -19.12
CA LEU A 42 -2.76 -16.27 -17.89
C LEU A 42 -1.96 -17.00 -16.80
N GLY A 43 -1.16 -16.25 -16.06
CA GLY A 43 -0.49 -16.74 -14.87
C GLY A 43 -1.43 -16.90 -13.68
N PRO A 44 -0.93 -17.48 -12.58
CA PRO A 44 -1.66 -17.47 -11.32
C PRO A 44 -1.83 -16.04 -10.80
N ALA A 45 -2.78 -15.86 -9.89
CA ALA A 45 -2.88 -14.66 -9.08
C ALA A 45 -1.63 -14.51 -8.21
N GLU A 46 -0.94 -13.38 -8.33
CA GLU A 46 0.22 -13.00 -7.53
C GLU A 46 -0.21 -11.91 -6.51
N PRO A 47 0.27 -11.95 -5.25
CA PRO A 47 -0.01 -10.89 -4.28
C PRO A 47 0.39 -9.52 -4.83
N LEU A 48 -0.43 -8.50 -4.55
CA LEU A 48 -0.08 -7.13 -4.92
C LEU A 48 1.10 -6.66 -4.05
N ALA A 49 2.28 -6.49 -4.66
CA ALA A 49 3.44 -5.89 -4.02
C ALA A 49 3.61 -4.45 -4.51
N LEU A 50 3.80 -3.51 -3.58
CA LEU A 50 4.06 -2.09 -3.87
C LEU A 50 5.49 -1.87 -4.41
N GLU A 51 6.41 -2.76 -4.06
CA GLU A 51 7.84 -2.60 -4.31
C GLU A 51 8.41 -3.81 -5.04
N ALA A 52 8.68 -3.68 -6.33
CA ALA A 52 9.81 -4.27 -7.06
C ALA A 52 9.65 -4.06 -8.56
N ALA A 53 10.76 -4.17 -9.30
CA ALA A 53 10.86 -4.13 -10.76
C ALA A 53 9.90 -5.08 -11.52
N ASP A 54 9.27 -6.03 -10.82
CA ASP A 54 8.35 -7.04 -11.37
C ASP A 54 6.89 -6.91 -10.84
N GLY A 55 6.57 -5.85 -10.09
CA GLY A 55 5.24 -5.59 -9.52
C GLY A 55 4.24 -4.99 -10.51
N PHE A 56 2.96 -4.92 -10.12
CA PHE A 56 1.94 -4.20 -10.91
C PHE A 56 2.34 -2.72 -11.01
N PRO A 57 2.28 -2.09 -12.18
CA PRO A 57 2.77 -0.73 -12.38
C PRO A 57 1.79 0.27 -11.73
N LEU A 58 1.88 0.43 -10.42
CA LEU A 58 1.11 1.42 -9.66
C LEU A 58 1.34 2.83 -10.19
N GLY A 59 2.51 3.12 -10.77
CA GLY A 59 2.81 4.37 -11.47
C GLY A 59 1.92 4.67 -12.68
N ASP A 60 1.29 3.66 -13.28
CA ASP A 60 0.32 3.83 -14.37
C ASP A 60 -1.09 4.19 -13.85
N LEU A 61 -1.36 3.89 -12.57
CA LEU A 61 -2.63 4.24 -11.90
C LEU A 61 -2.53 5.54 -11.10
N LEU A 62 -1.36 5.78 -10.49
CA LEU A 62 -1.07 6.91 -9.63
C LEU A 62 0.18 7.59 -10.16
N SER A 63 0.07 8.88 -10.47
CA SER A 63 1.24 9.72 -10.73
C SER A 63 2.17 9.73 -9.51
N GLN A 64 3.46 9.96 -9.74
CA GLN A 64 4.44 10.08 -8.65
C GLN A 64 4.01 11.09 -7.58
N VAL A 65 3.40 12.20 -7.99
CA VAL A 65 2.86 13.22 -7.07
C VAL A 65 1.78 12.65 -6.14
N GLN A 66 0.93 11.75 -6.64
CA GLN A 66 -0.09 11.09 -5.82
C GLN A 66 0.52 10.09 -4.84
N ILE A 67 1.55 9.35 -5.27
CA ILE A 67 2.31 8.42 -4.40
C ILE A 67 3.03 9.20 -3.29
N ASP A 68 3.70 10.29 -3.65
CA ASP A 68 4.40 11.15 -2.71
C ASP A 68 3.43 11.78 -1.70
N ALA A 69 2.26 12.22 -2.17
CA ALA A 69 1.23 12.79 -1.30
C ALA A 69 0.69 11.77 -0.27
N LEU A 70 0.44 10.53 -0.69
CA LEU A 70 -0.01 9.47 0.22
C LEU A 70 1.07 9.10 1.24
N THR A 71 2.33 9.03 0.80
CA THR A 71 3.49 8.78 1.68
C THR A 71 3.64 9.90 2.72
N ALA A 72 3.57 11.16 2.28
CA ALA A 72 3.65 12.33 3.17
C ALA A 72 2.48 12.38 4.16
N MET A 73 1.26 12.04 3.71
CA MET A 73 0.09 11.97 4.58
C MET A 73 0.24 10.91 5.67
N ALA A 74 0.75 9.72 5.32
CA ALA A 74 0.99 8.65 6.28
C ALA A 74 2.04 9.04 7.33
N ALA A 75 3.14 9.67 6.90
CA ALA A 75 4.17 10.19 7.81
C ALA A 75 3.60 11.27 8.76
N ALA A 76 2.87 12.25 8.21
CA ALA A 76 2.25 13.30 9.00
C ALA A 76 1.22 12.76 10.02
N ALA A 77 0.46 11.72 9.65
CA ALA A 77 -0.46 11.06 10.56
C ALA A 77 0.28 10.36 11.71
N ALA A 78 1.37 9.65 11.43
CA ALA A 78 2.19 9.01 12.45
C ALA A 78 2.85 10.03 13.39
N GLU A 79 3.37 11.14 12.85
CA GLU A 79 3.93 12.25 13.64
C GLU A 79 2.87 12.90 14.53
N ARG A 80 1.68 13.16 14.00
CA ARG A 80 0.55 13.69 14.78
C ARG A 80 0.21 12.75 15.94
N ASP A 81 0.10 11.45 15.69
CA ASP A 81 -0.30 10.49 16.71
C ASP A 81 0.76 10.36 17.82
N ALA A 82 2.04 10.40 17.45
CA ALA A 82 3.14 10.46 18.41
C ALA A 82 3.12 11.75 19.24
N ALA A 83 2.85 12.90 18.62
CA ALA A 83 2.75 14.18 19.30
C ALA A 83 1.57 14.21 20.29
N LEU A 84 0.41 13.69 19.90
CA LEU A 84 -0.77 13.58 20.77
C LEU A 84 -0.49 12.67 21.98
N ALA A 85 0.18 11.53 21.77
CA ALA A 85 0.60 10.66 22.87
C ALA A 85 1.55 11.39 23.84
N ARG A 86 2.49 12.19 23.31
CA ARG A 86 3.42 12.97 24.13
C ARG A 86 2.74 14.09 24.91
N VAL A 87 1.75 14.78 24.31
CA VAL A 87 0.94 15.79 25.00
C VAL A 87 0.18 15.17 26.16
N ALA A 88 -0.50 14.05 25.94
CA ALA A 88 -1.23 13.35 26.99
C ALA A 88 -0.31 12.92 28.16
N GLU A 89 0.90 12.45 27.87
CA GLU A 89 1.90 12.12 28.90
C GLU A 89 2.34 13.36 29.70
N LEU A 90 2.61 14.48 29.02
CA LEU A 90 3.02 15.73 29.65
C LEU A 90 1.91 16.35 30.51
N GLU A 91 0.67 16.28 30.06
CA GLU A 91 -0.51 16.72 30.83
C GLU A 91 -0.65 15.90 32.11
N ALA A 92 -0.53 14.57 32.03
CA ALA A 92 -0.56 13.70 33.21
C ALA A 92 0.57 14.00 34.21
N LEU A 93 1.78 14.31 33.73
CA LEU A 93 2.92 14.70 34.58
C LEU A 93 2.69 16.07 35.24
N LEU A 94 2.14 17.04 34.49
CA LEU A 94 1.81 18.35 35.01
C LEU A 94 0.78 18.25 36.13
N ASP A 95 -0.32 17.53 35.90
CA ASP A 95 -1.37 17.31 36.89
C ASP A 95 -0.82 16.66 38.17
N ALA A 96 0.03 15.64 38.01
CA ALA A 96 0.69 15.00 39.14
C ALA A 96 1.61 15.97 39.92
N SER A 97 2.37 16.82 39.21
CA SER A 97 3.24 17.82 39.84
C SER A 97 2.47 18.90 40.59
N GLN A 98 1.34 19.35 40.04
CA GLN A 98 0.47 20.34 40.67
C GLN A 98 -0.22 19.76 41.91
N ALA A 99 -0.70 18.52 41.83
CA ALA A 99 -1.28 17.83 42.97
C ALA A 99 -0.26 17.65 44.11
N ALA A 100 0.99 17.32 43.80
CA ALA A 100 2.06 17.22 44.78
C ALA A 100 2.37 18.57 45.46
N ALA A 101 2.46 19.66 44.68
CA ALA A 101 2.74 20.99 45.21
C ALA A 101 1.62 21.55 46.09
N MET A 102 0.36 21.15 45.87
CA MET A 102 -0.77 21.56 46.70
C MET A 102 -0.89 20.78 48.02
N ALA A 103 -0.18 19.66 48.15
CA ALA A 103 -0.21 18.80 49.34
C ALA A 103 0.88 19.14 50.37
N GLU A 104 1.79 20.06 50.03
CA GLU A 104 2.91 20.55 50.86
C GLU A 104 2.58 21.90 51.52
#